data_AF-A0A1W5D5R6-F1
#
_entry.id   AF-A0A1W5D5R6-F1
#
_cell.length_a   1.000
_cell.length_b   1.000
_cell.length_c   1.000
_cell.angle_alpha   90.00
_cell.angle_beta   90.00
_cell.angle_gamma   90.00
#
_symmetry.space_group_name_H-M   'P 1'
#
loop_
_entity.id
_entity.type
_entity.pdbx_description
1 polymer ?
#
loop_
_entity_poly.entity_id
_entity_poly.type
_entity_poly.pdbx_seq_one_letter_code
_entity_poly.pdbx_strand_id
1 'polypeptide(L)'
;MLLDKGADVNAQGGKYGNALQAALLTDHDQVVRVLLDKGADVNAQGGVYGNALYGASSRGLDQVVQMLLDKGADVNAQGGKYGNALQAASEK
;
A
#
# COMPACT_ATOMS: atom_id res chain seq x y z
N MET A 1 8.70 18.62 -3.44
CA MET A 1 7.62 17.59 -3.46
C MET A 1 6.37 18.17 -2.79
N LEU A 2 5.15 17.68 -3.07
CA LEU A 2 3.92 18.18 -2.38
C LEU A 2 3.99 17.97 -0.86
N LEU A 3 4.59 16.86 -0.42
CA LEU A 3 4.82 16.59 1.00
C LEU A 3 5.74 17.62 1.68
N ASP A 4 6.69 18.21 0.95
CA ASP A 4 7.54 19.29 1.49
C ASP A 4 6.80 20.64 1.59
N LYS A 5 5.58 20.70 1.06
CA LYS A 5 4.66 21.85 1.15
C LYS A 5 3.54 21.63 2.16
N GLY A 6 3.65 20.58 2.99
CA GLY A 6 2.68 20.31 4.06
C GLY A 6 1.46 19.50 3.63
N ALA A 7 1.49 18.87 2.45
CA ALA A 7 0.45 17.89 2.12
C ALA A 7 0.50 16.71 3.11
N ASP A 8 -0.67 16.33 3.64
CA ASP A 8 -0.80 15.19 4.54
C ASP A 8 -0.59 13.88 3.76
N VAL A 9 0.48 13.15 4.11
CA VAL A 9 0.83 11.87 3.49
C VAL A 9 -0.23 10.77 3.75
N ASN A 10 -1.00 10.92 4.83
CA ASN A 10 -2.00 9.95 5.29
C ASN A 10 -3.44 10.35 4.96
N ALA A 11 -3.64 11.41 4.18
CA ALA A 11 -4.96 11.85 3.76
C ALA A 11 -5.72 10.67 3.10
N GLN A 12 -6.87 10.32 3.70
CA GLN A 12 -7.75 9.29 3.17
C GLN A 12 -8.84 9.92 2.29
N GLY A 13 -9.18 9.25 1.20
CA GLY A 13 -10.27 9.64 0.31
C GLY A 13 -10.16 9.05 -1.09
N GLY A 14 -11.24 9.24 -1.85
CA GLY A 14 -11.33 8.81 -3.24
C GLY A 14 -11.38 7.28 -3.40
N LYS A 15 -11.35 6.85 -4.67
CA LYS A 15 -11.49 5.43 -5.05
C LYS A 15 -10.40 4.55 -4.44
N TYR A 16 -9.20 5.08 -4.28
CA TYR A 16 -8.00 4.31 -3.95
C TYR A 16 -7.62 4.33 -2.47
N GLY A 17 -8.41 4.96 -1.60
CA GLY A 17 -8.13 5.00 -0.16
C GLY A 17 -7.14 6.11 0.19
N ASN A 18 -5.88 6.00 -0.21
CA ASN A 18 -4.86 7.03 0.05
C ASN A 18 -3.74 7.01 -1.00
N ALA A 19 -2.75 7.90 -0.84
CA ALA A 19 -1.63 8.01 -1.76
C ALA A 19 -0.78 6.73 -1.85
N LEU A 20 -0.54 6.05 -0.71
CA LEU A 20 0.24 4.81 -0.67
C LEU A 20 -0.46 3.69 -1.46
N GLN A 21 -1.75 3.50 -1.23
CA GLN A 21 -2.55 2.51 -1.94
C GLN A 21 -2.75 2.86 -3.43
N ALA A 22 -2.85 4.15 -3.78
CA ALA A 22 -2.92 4.59 -5.17
C ALA A 22 -1.59 4.37 -5.92
N ALA A 23 -0.45 4.54 -5.26
CA ALA A 23 0.87 4.30 -5.85
C ALA A 23 1.03 2.83 -6.30
N LEU A 24 0.37 1.89 -5.63
CA LEU A 24 0.31 0.48 -6.01
C LEU A 24 -0.44 0.22 -7.31
N LEU A 25 -1.00 1.21 -8.01
CA LEU A 25 -1.56 1.03 -9.36
C LEU A 25 -0.60 1.50 -10.46
N THR A 26 0.54 2.04 -10.07
CA THR A 26 1.58 2.50 -10.98
C THR A 26 2.73 1.49 -10.97
N ASP A 27 3.62 1.56 -11.96
CA ASP A 27 4.83 0.74 -12.01
C ASP A 27 6.04 1.50 -11.42
N HIS A 28 5.78 2.41 -10.47
CA HIS A 28 6.78 3.30 -9.89
C HIS A 28 7.00 3.03 -8.39
N ASP A 29 7.78 2.00 -8.09
CA ASP A 29 8.15 1.61 -6.71
C ASP A 29 8.81 2.75 -5.92
N GLN A 30 9.44 3.70 -6.62
CA GLN A 30 10.03 4.89 -6.02
C GLN A 30 8.98 5.77 -5.31
N VAL A 31 7.75 5.85 -5.82
CA VAL A 31 6.68 6.63 -5.17
C VAL A 31 6.28 5.97 -3.85
N VAL A 32 6.14 4.64 -3.85
CA VAL A 32 5.86 3.88 -2.63
C VAL A 32 6.93 4.13 -1.57
N ARG A 33 8.21 4.04 -1.96
CA ARG A 33 9.34 4.31 -1.06
C ARG A 33 9.29 5.71 -0.47
N VAL A 34 9.08 6.72 -1.30
CA VAL A 34 9.02 8.12 -0.87
C VAL A 34 7.87 8.35 0.11
N LEU A 35 6.71 7.75 -0.12
CA LEU A 35 5.56 7.87 0.78
C LEU A 35 5.85 7.21 2.13
N LEU A 36 6.40 5.99 2.14
CA LEU A 36 6.77 5.28 3.37
C LEU A 36 7.88 6.01 4.15
N ASP A 37 8.88 6.57 3.47
CA ASP A 37 9.94 7.35 4.11
C ASP A 37 9.44 8.69 4.66
N LYS A 38 8.30 9.19 4.16
CA LYS A 38 7.62 10.39 4.67
C LYS A 38 6.55 10.08 5.72
N GLY A 39 6.44 8.83 6.19
CA GLY A 39 5.56 8.45 7.29
C GLY A 39 4.14 8.09 6.86
N ALA A 40 3.96 7.59 5.63
CA ALA A 40 2.71 6.95 5.24
C ALA A 40 2.40 5.77 6.19
N ASP A 41 1.16 5.70 6.66
CA ASP A 41 0.66 4.59 7.46
C ASP A 41 0.59 3.34 6.58
N VAL A 42 1.55 2.45 6.81
CA VAL A 42 1.71 1.18 6.09
C VAL A 42 0.49 0.26 6.27
N ASN A 43 -0.25 0.41 7.36
CA ASN A 43 -1.38 -0.43 7.74
C ASN A 43 -2.74 0.23 7.49
N ALA A 44 -2.77 1.40 6.84
CA ALA A 44 -3.99 2.09 6.51
C ALA A 44 -4.97 1.17 5.75
N GLN A 45 -6.19 1.07 6.28
CA GLN A 45 -7.27 0.27 5.72
C GLN A 45 -8.17 1.12 4.80
N GLY A 46 -8.73 0.50 3.77
CA GLY A 46 -9.64 1.11 2.81
C GLY A 46 -9.19 0.94 1.36
N GLY A 47 -9.79 1.75 0.47
CA GLY A 47 -9.49 1.73 -0.96
C GLY A 47 -9.84 0.41 -1.66
N VAL A 48 -9.48 0.32 -2.95
CA VAL A 48 -9.78 -0.85 -3.80
C VAL A 48 -9.17 -2.15 -3.27
N TYR A 49 -8.01 -2.06 -2.64
CA TYR A 49 -7.24 -3.21 -2.19
C TYR A 49 -7.47 -3.59 -0.72
N GLY A 50 -8.21 -2.79 0.04
CA GLY A 50 -8.37 -2.99 1.49
C GLY A 50 -7.15 -2.53 2.29
N ASN A 51 -5.92 -2.86 1.87
CA ASN A 51 -4.68 -2.34 2.44
C ASN A 51 -3.51 -2.43 1.44
N ALA A 52 -2.39 -1.78 1.79
CA ALA A 52 -1.24 -1.69 0.89
C ALA A 52 -0.57 -3.07 0.65
N LEU A 53 -0.43 -3.89 1.70
CA LEU A 53 0.19 -5.21 1.58
C LEU A 53 -0.61 -6.13 0.65
N TYR A 54 -1.94 -6.16 0.80
CA TYR A 54 -2.83 -6.88 -0.11
C TYR A 54 -2.67 -6.40 -1.56
N GLY A 55 -2.67 -5.08 -1.78
CA GLY A 55 -2.55 -4.51 -3.12
C GLY A 55 -1.25 -4.93 -3.80
N ALA A 56 -0.12 -4.80 -3.10
CA ALA A 56 1.20 -5.20 -3.59
C ALA A 56 1.27 -6.71 -3.89
N SER A 57 0.79 -7.56 -2.97
CA SER A 57 0.77 -9.02 -3.14
C SER A 57 -0.13 -9.45 -4.30
N SER A 58 -1.34 -8.89 -4.41
CA SER A 58 -2.26 -9.17 -5.53
C SER A 58 -1.68 -8.76 -6.88
N ARG A 59 -0.76 -7.79 -6.92
CA ARG A 59 -0.08 -7.34 -8.14
C ARG A 59 1.25 -8.07 -8.40
N GLY A 60 1.78 -8.85 -7.46
CA GLY A 60 3.09 -9.51 -7.59
C GLY A 60 4.25 -8.51 -7.55
N LEU A 61 4.11 -7.43 -6.79
CA LEU A 61 5.15 -6.40 -6.62
C LEU A 61 6.11 -6.79 -5.50
N ASP A 62 6.92 -7.84 -5.71
CA ASP A 62 7.73 -8.47 -4.66
C ASP A 62 8.63 -7.48 -3.90
N GLN A 63 9.25 -6.53 -4.61
CA GLN A 63 10.09 -5.49 -3.99
C GLN A 63 9.28 -4.56 -3.08
N VAL A 64 8.06 -4.21 -3.48
CA VAL A 64 7.15 -3.39 -2.67
C VAL A 64 6.60 -4.19 -1.50
N VAL A 65 6.26 -5.47 -1.69
CA VAL A 65 5.86 -6.37 -0.59
C VAL A 65 6.94 -6.39 0.47
N GLN A 66 8.19 -6.64 0.09
CA GLN A 66 9.31 -6.65 1.04
C GLN A 66 9.45 -5.30 1.76
N MET A 67 9.37 -4.18 1.03
CA MET A 67 9.46 -2.85 1.63
C MET A 67 8.34 -2.55 2.64
N LEU A 68 7.11 -2.97 2.35
CA LEU A 68 5.97 -2.82 3.27
C LEU A 68 6.19 -3.65 4.54
N LEU A 69 6.67 -4.89 4.40
CA LEU A 69 7.01 -5.77 5.53
C LEU A 69 8.14 -5.17 6.40
N ASP A 70 9.19 -4.65 5.77
CA ASP A 70 10.30 -3.99 6.47
C ASP A 70 9.84 -2.74 7.23
N LYS A 71 8.75 -2.09 6.78
CA LYS A 71 8.12 -0.94 7.43
C LYS A 71 7.03 -1.34 8.45
N GLY A 72 6.83 -2.63 8.72
CA GLY A 72 5.91 -3.11 9.75
C GLY A 72 4.47 -3.29 9.28
N ALA A 73 4.25 -3.61 8.00
CA ALA A 73 2.94 -4.05 7.54
C ALA A 73 2.46 -5.28 8.32
N ASP A 74 1.20 -5.27 8.77
CA ASP A 74 0.57 -6.43 9.39
C ASP A 74 0.32 -7.52 8.35
N VAL A 75 1.12 -8.57 8.44
CA VAL A 75 1.08 -9.74 7.54
C VAL A 75 -0.28 -10.44 7.53
N ASN A 76 -1.08 -10.28 8.59
CA ASN A 76 -2.38 -10.91 8.75
C ASN A 76 -3.54 -9.94 8.52
N ALA A 77 -3.26 -8.70 8.10
CA ALA A 77 -4.29 -7.70 7.85
C ALA A 77 -5.34 -8.23 6.85
N GLN A 78 -6.59 -8.22 7.29
CA GLN A 78 -7.71 -8.64 6.47
C GLN A 78 -8.11 -7.53 5.50
N GLY A 79 -8.46 -7.88 4.27
CA GLY A 79 -8.87 -6.93 3.25
C GLY A 79 -8.98 -7.53 1.85
N GLY A 80 -9.46 -6.69 0.94
CA GLY A 80 -9.62 -7.04 -0.47
C GLY A 80 -10.59 -8.21 -0.72
N LYS A 81 -10.53 -8.77 -1.93
CA LYS A 81 -11.44 -9.84 -2.38
C LYS A 81 -11.11 -11.20 -1.76
N TYR A 82 -9.84 -11.43 -1.47
CA TYR A 82 -9.29 -12.75 -1.13
C TYR A 82 -8.96 -12.89 0.35
N GLY A 83 -9.51 -12.05 1.23
CA GLY A 83 -9.29 -12.15 2.68
C GLY A 83 -7.98 -11.52 3.16
N ASN A 84 -6.82 -11.91 2.65
CA ASN A 84 -5.53 -11.33 3.06
C ASN A 84 -4.48 -11.34 1.92
N ALA A 85 -3.31 -10.76 2.19
CA ALA A 85 -2.22 -10.63 1.23
C ALA A 85 -1.68 -11.98 0.72
N LEU A 86 -1.55 -12.97 1.61
CA LEU A 86 -1.09 -14.32 1.26
C LEU A 86 -2.07 -15.02 0.32
N GLN A 87 -3.37 -14.99 0.64
CA GLN A 87 -4.42 -15.57 -0.19
C GLN A 87 -4.52 -14.87 -1.55
N ALA A 88 -4.33 -13.55 -1.59
CA ALA A 88 -4.30 -12.79 -2.84
C ALA A 88 -3.10 -13.11 -3.73
N ALA A 89 -1.93 -13.40 -3.14
CA ALA A 89 -0.74 -13.80 -3.89
C ALA A 89 -0.90 -15.19 -4.54
N SER A 90 -1.59 -16.11 -3.86
CA SER A 90 -1.80 -17.49 -4.34
C SER A 90 -2.84 -17.64 -5.45
N GLU A 91 -3.59 -16.58 -5.79
CA GLU A 91 -4.60 -16.57 -6.86
C GLU A 91 -4.02 -16.30 -8.26
N LYS A 92 -2.73 -16.00 -8.35
CA LYS A 92 -2.01 -15.76 -9.61
C LYS A 92 -1.21 -16.99 -10.04
#